data_AF-J2GR69-F1
#
_entry.id   AF-J2GR69-F1
#
_cell.length_a   1.000
_cell.length_b   1.000
_cell.length_c   1.000
_cell.angle_alpha   90.00
_cell.angle_beta   90.00
_cell.angle_gamma   90.00
#
_symmetry.space_group_name_H-M   'P 1'
#
loop_
_entity.id
_entity.type
_entity.pdbx_description
1 polymer ?
#
loop_
_entity_poly.entity_id
_entity_poly.type
_entity_poly.pdbx_seq_one_letter_code
_entity_poly.pdbx_strand_id
1 'polypeptide(L)'
;WQVQPIHVDDLVEIVVHQLRAPRALCGRLDVAGPAAMSTDELTAVMGRWLGLEKGRTPVLPIPRWLLAFVTHAGIGPASPESLTMLAAGNTAPLAPLFDRTGIMPRPVEQVLALHPSTSADLAMSRLSPMIPVMRWLLALVWLAGGLVSLGLAPAGSTDAMLARLGLAGTAAMVALWVGSLADIAVGLAILARRRGGALAGVMLMGGYTTILSAVAPELWADPFGPLVKNLAVLGLSLAVHALEMRRG
;
A
#
# COMPACT_ATOMS: atom_id res chain seq x y z
N TRP A 1 -3.41 -2.86 22.22
CA TRP A 1 -2.38 -2.08 22.95
C TRP A 1 -2.99 -0.82 23.54
N GLN A 2 -2.32 -0.13 24.46
CA GLN A 2 -2.79 1.16 25.01
C GLN A 2 -2.16 2.34 24.25
N VAL A 3 -2.97 3.34 23.92
CA VAL A 3 -2.60 4.54 23.17
C VAL A 3 -3.32 5.76 23.72
N GLN A 4 -2.72 6.94 23.60
CA GLN A 4 -3.30 8.19 24.08
C GLN A 4 -3.16 9.28 23.00
N PRO A 5 -4.01 9.24 21.96
CA PRO A 5 -3.85 10.04 20.75
C PRO A 5 -4.05 11.54 21.03
N ILE A 6 -3.14 12.38 20.51
CA ILE A 6 -3.25 13.83 20.54
C ILE A 6 -3.43 14.37 19.12
N HIS A 7 -4.26 15.39 18.95
CA HIS A 7 -4.40 16.08 17.67
C HIS A 7 -3.20 17.00 17.40
N VAL A 8 -2.81 17.11 16.13
CA VAL A 8 -1.65 17.91 15.74
C VAL A 8 -1.81 19.39 16.10
N ASP A 9 -3.01 19.97 15.98
CA ASP A 9 -3.23 21.37 16.32
C ASP A 9 -3.04 21.64 17.82
N ASP A 10 -3.48 20.72 18.67
CA ASP A 10 -3.31 20.87 20.13
C ASP A 10 -1.82 20.77 20.49
N LEU A 11 -1.10 19.86 19.84
CA LEU A 11 0.35 19.75 19.98
C LEU A 11 1.05 21.04 19.54
N VAL A 12 0.66 21.61 18.38
CA VAL A 12 1.20 22.87 17.87
C VAL A 12 0.89 24.02 18.82
N GLU A 13 -0.33 24.10 19.34
CA GLU A 13 -0.72 25.12 20.32
C GLU A 13 0.13 25.03 21.59
N ILE A 14 0.34 23.82 22.12
CA ILE A 14 1.21 23.58 23.27
C ILE A 14 2.64 24.02 22.98
N VAL A 15 3.18 23.68 21.81
CA VAL A 15 4.55 24.07 21.41
C VAL A 15 4.66 25.59 21.30
N VAL A 16 3.72 26.26 20.63
CA VAL A 16 3.70 27.72 20.48
C VAL A 16 3.55 28.42 21.82
N HIS A 17 2.69 27.91 22.71
CA HIS A 17 2.51 28.43 24.06
C HIS A 17 3.83 28.33 24.85
N GLN A 18 4.52 27.19 24.78
CA GLN A 18 5.80 26.99 25.45
C GLN A 18 6.92 27.90 24.92
N LEU A 19 6.93 28.19 23.62
CA LEU A 19 7.90 29.11 23.01
C LEU A 19 7.67 30.58 23.39
N ARG A 20 6.41 30.96 23.67
CA ARG A 20 6.04 32.33 24.06
C ARG A 20 6.11 32.57 25.57
N ALA A 21 6.09 31.51 26.37
CA ALA A 21 6.13 31.64 27.82
C ALA A 21 7.48 32.26 28.27
N PRO A 22 7.48 33.22 29.21
CA PRO A 22 8.71 33.84 29.74
C PRO A 22 9.53 32.90 30.64
N ARG A 23 9.25 31.60 30.61
CA ARG A 23 9.87 30.56 31.44
C ARG A 23 10.92 29.80 30.62
N ALA A 24 12.02 29.42 31.26
CA ALA A 24 13.03 28.58 30.63
C ALA A 24 12.44 27.22 30.19
N LEU A 25 12.76 26.81 28.96
CA LEU A 25 12.49 25.47 28.46
C LEU A 25 13.46 24.48 29.10
N CYS A 26 13.21 24.11 30.36
CA CYS A 26 14.02 23.10 31.06
C CYS A 26 13.28 21.76 31.09
N GLY A 27 13.94 20.71 30.60
CA GLY A 27 13.48 19.32 30.70
C GLY A 27 12.54 18.83 29.61
N ARG A 28 12.36 17.51 29.60
CA ARG A 28 11.42 16.78 28.74
C ARG A 28 9.99 16.95 29.25
N LEU A 29 9.07 17.28 28.34
CA LEU A 29 7.64 17.31 28.60
C LEU A 29 6.98 16.28 27.68
N ASP A 30 6.39 15.24 28.26
CA ASP A 30 5.60 14.30 27.48
C ASP A 30 4.22 14.91 27.20
N VAL A 31 3.75 14.76 25.96
CA VAL A 31 2.49 15.33 25.50
C VAL A 31 1.64 14.21 24.92
N ALA A 32 0.40 14.09 25.41
CA ALA A 32 -0.54 13.06 24.98
C ALA A 32 -1.98 13.60 25.03
N GLY A 33 -2.92 12.87 24.43
CA GLY A 33 -4.34 13.22 24.47
C GLY A 33 -4.96 13.16 25.86
N PRO A 34 -6.20 13.62 26.05
CA PRO A 34 -6.81 13.76 27.38
C PRO A 34 -7.14 12.42 28.07
N ALA A 35 -7.24 11.31 27.34
CA ALA A 35 -7.57 10.01 27.90
C ALA A 35 -6.84 8.89 27.14
N ALA A 36 -6.28 7.94 27.91
CA ALA A 36 -5.75 6.71 27.35
C ALA A 36 -6.90 5.79 26.92
N MET A 37 -6.69 5.08 25.82
CA MET A 37 -7.64 4.12 25.26
C MET A 37 -6.90 2.94 24.64
N SER A 38 -7.60 1.83 24.52
CA SER A 38 -7.13 0.68 23.77
C SER A 38 -7.14 0.96 22.26
N THR A 39 -6.31 0.22 21.51
CA THR A 39 -6.35 0.20 20.04
C THR A 39 -7.73 -0.20 19.49
N ASP A 40 -8.47 -1.01 20.24
CA ASP A 40 -9.79 -1.49 19.83
C ASP A 40 -10.84 -0.39 20.00
N GLU A 41 -10.75 0.37 21.10
CA GLU A 41 -11.56 1.57 21.31
C GLU A 41 -11.25 2.64 20.25
N LEU A 42 -9.97 2.90 19.97
CA LEU A 42 -9.57 3.84 18.92
C LEU A 42 -10.11 3.39 17.54
N THR A 43 -10.01 2.10 17.22
CA THR A 43 -10.57 1.55 15.96
C THR A 43 -12.08 1.72 15.91
N ALA A 44 -12.78 1.54 17.03
CA ALA A 44 -14.22 1.77 17.12
C ALA A 44 -14.58 3.26 16.97
N VAL A 45 -13.76 4.19 17.48
CA VAL A 45 -13.92 5.64 17.26
C VAL A 45 -13.78 5.96 15.78
N MET A 46 -12.70 5.48 15.14
CA MET A 46 -12.46 5.69 13.71
C MET A 46 -13.58 5.08 12.85
N GLY A 47 -14.08 3.90 13.22
CA GLY A 47 -15.21 3.26 12.53
C GLY A 47 -16.48 4.11 12.59
N ARG A 48 -16.83 4.65 13.77
CA ARG A 48 -17.97 5.57 13.92
C ARG A 48 -17.78 6.84 13.11
N TRP A 49 -16.59 7.40 13.12
CA TRP A 49 -16.26 8.59 12.33
C TRP A 49 -16.44 8.33 10.82
N LEU A 50 -16.08 7.15 10.32
CA LEU A 50 -16.31 6.71 8.94
C LEU A 50 -17.78 6.36 8.63
N GLY A 51 -18.70 6.50 9.58
CA GLY A 51 -20.10 6.12 9.42
C GLY A 51 -20.36 4.61 9.44
N LEU A 52 -19.41 3.81 9.93
CA LEU A 52 -19.59 2.37 10.11
C LEU A 52 -20.41 2.10 11.37
N GLU A 53 -21.53 1.39 11.22
CA GLU A 53 -22.41 1.08 12.35
C GLU A 53 -21.74 0.13 13.35
N LYS A 54 -21.93 0.44 14.63
CA LYS A 54 -21.43 -0.37 15.75
C LYS A 54 -22.04 -1.78 15.67
N GLY A 55 -21.18 -2.80 15.66
CA GLY A 55 -21.59 -4.22 15.60
C GLY A 55 -21.66 -4.83 14.19
N ARG A 56 -21.49 -4.03 13.12
CA ARG A 56 -21.39 -4.55 11.74
C ARG A 56 -19.95 -4.83 11.29
N THR A 57 -18.95 -4.32 12.01
CA THR A 57 -17.53 -4.60 11.75
C THR A 57 -17.05 -5.75 12.63
N PRO A 58 -16.76 -6.94 12.07
CA PRO A 58 -16.24 -8.04 12.86
C PRO A 58 -14.85 -7.66 13.40
N VAL A 59 -14.67 -7.79 14.71
CA VAL A 59 -13.35 -7.69 15.34
C VAL A 59 -12.69 -9.05 15.18
N LEU A 60 -11.76 -9.16 14.24
CA LEU A 60 -11.01 -10.40 14.02
C LEU A 60 -9.77 -10.40 14.93
N PRO A 61 -9.64 -11.33 15.88
CA PRO A 61 -8.41 -11.48 16.64
C PRO A 61 -7.30 -12.00 15.72
N ILE A 62 -6.33 -11.14 15.42
CA ILE A 62 -5.17 -11.50 14.59
C ILE A 62 -4.04 -12.00 15.49
N PRO A 63 -3.51 -13.22 15.27
CA PRO A 63 -2.35 -13.72 16.00
C PRO A 63 -1.13 -12.80 15.80
N ARG A 64 -0.36 -12.58 16.87
CA ARG A 64 0.82 -11.70 16.84
C ARG A 64 1.85 -12.08 15.79
N TRP A 65 2.06 -13.37 15.55
CA TRP A 65 2.99 -13.86 14.53
C TRP A 65 2.55 -13.44 13.12
N LEU A 66 1.24 -13.46 12.84
CA LEU A 66 0.70 -13.07 11.55
C LEU A 66 0.85 -11.56 11.34
N LEU A 67 0.59 -10.79 12.40
CA LEU A 67 0.81 -9.34 12.38
C LEU A 67 2.28 -9.00 12.12
N ALA A 68 3.21 -9.69 12.79
CA ALA A 68 4.64 -9.53 12.54
C ALA A 68 5.00 -9.89 11.10
N PHE A 69 4.50 -11.01 10.57
CA PHE A 69 4.75 -11.42 9.19
C PHE A 69 4.29 -10.35 8.18
N VAL A 70 3.05 -9.86 8.30
CA VAL A 70 2.53 -8.86 7.35
C VAL A 70 3.30 -7.54 7.42
N THR A 71 3.72 -7.09 8.61
CA THR A 71 4.53 -5.86 8.71
C THR A 71 5.94 -6.04 8.14
N HIS A 72 6.57 -7.21 8.30
CA HIS A 72 7.88 -7.49 7.70
C HIS A 72 7.79 -7.65 6.17
N ALA A 73 6.70 -8.25 5.67
CA ALA A 73 6.43 -8.38 4.24
C ALA A 73 6.01 -7.05 3.58
N GLY A 74 5.88 -5.96 4.37
CA GLY A 74 5.38 -4.67 3.89
C GLY A 74 3.94 -4.73 3.38
N ILE A 75 3.15 -5.65 3.93
CA ILE A 75 1.73 -5.85 3.63
C ILE A 75 0.93 -5.03 4.64
N GLY A 76 0.41 -3.91 4.17
CA GLY A 76 -0.49 -3.03 4.93
C GLY A 76 0.17 -1.70 5.31
N PRO A 77 -0.52 -0.87 6.11
CA PRO A 77 -0.01 0.43 6.54
C PRO A 77 0.91 0.36 7.77
N ALA A 78 0.96 -0.75 8.49
CA ALA A 78 1.77 -0.91 9.69
C ALA A 78 3.20 -1.32 9.37
N SER A 79 4.17 -0.78 10.12
CA SER A 79 5.58 -1.16 10.06
C SER A 79 6.03 -1.93 11.31
N PRO A 80 7.16 -2.67 11.26
CA PRO A 80 7.74 -3.30 12.45
C PRO A 80 8.00 -2.31 13.59
N GLU A 81 8.42 -1.09 13.27
CA GLU A 81 8.64 0.00 14.23
C GLU A 81 7.32 0.43 14.88
N SER A 82 6.26 0.57 14.09
CA SER A 82 4.92 0.92 14.60
C SER A 82 4.40 -0.14 15.59
N LEU A 83 4.65 -1.43 15.32
CA LEU A 83 4.31 -2.51 16.25
C LEU A 83 5.13 -2.45 17.54
N THR A 84 6.42 -2.15 17.41
CA THR A 84 7.33 -2.01 18.56
C THR A 84 6.90 -0.85 19.45
N MET A 85 6.55 0.30 18.85
CA MET A 85 6.01 1.46 19.55
C MET A 85 4.67 1.15 20.24
N LEU A 86 3.74 0.48 19.56
CA LEU A 86 2.49 0.05 20.17
C LEU A 86 2.72 -0.90 21.35
N ALA A 87 3.70 -1.81 21.25
CA ALA A 87 4.06 -2.73 22.32
C ALA A 87 4.70 -2.04 23.53
N ALA A 88 5.43 -0.94 23.33
CA ALA A 88 6.05 -0.16 24.41
C ALA A 88 5.05 0.62 25.27
N GLY A 89 3.84 0.88 24.75
CA GLY A 89 2.80 1.68 25.42
C GLY A 89 2.93 3.17 25.10
N ASN A 90 1.97 3.71 24.36
CA ASN A 90 1.97 5.10 23.90
C ASN A 90 1.05 5.97 24.76
N THR A 91 1.33 6.03 26.07
CA THR A 91 0.55 6.78 27.06
C THR A 91 1.48 7.63 27.92
N ALA A 92 1.02 8.81 28.36
CA ALA A 92 1.79 9.71 29.20
C ALA A 92 0.92 10.37 30.28
N PRO A 93 1.49 10.67 31.47
CA PRO A 93 0.77 11.39 32.51
C PRO A 93 0.45 12.81 32.06
N LEU A 94 -0.80 13.24 32.25
CA LEU A 94 -1.26 14.57 31.84
C LEU A 94 -1.01 15.67 32.88
N ALA A 95 -0.85 15.33 34.16
CA ALA A 95 -0.64 16.31 35.21
C ALA A 95 0.56 17.24 34.92
N PRO A 96 1.76 16.74 34.54
CA PRO A 96 2.89 17.61 34.22
C PRO A 96 2.65 18.53 33.02
N LEU A 97 1.86 18.07 32.03
CA LEU A 97 1.48 18.88 30.86
C LEU A 97 0.56 20.02 31.29
N PHE A 98 -0.49 19.70 32.03
CA PHE A 98 -1.48 20.66 32.47
C PHE A 98 -0.88 21.68 33.46
N ASP A 99 -0.10 21.23 34.43
CA ASP A 99 0.56 22.10 35.42
C ASP A 99 1.51 23.11 34.76
N ARG A 100 2.12 22.71 33.63
CA ARG A 100 3.09 23.54 32.93
C ARG A 100 2.46 24.51 31.92
N THR A 101 1.44 24.06 31.20
CA THR A 101 0.87 24.79 30.05
C THR A 101 -0.50 25.38 30.34
N GLY A 102 -1.26 24.82 31.30
CA GLY A 102 -2.69 25.12 31.51
C GLY A 102 -3.60 24.63 30.38
N ILE A 103 -3.06 23.97 29.35
CA ILE A 103 -3.78 23.51 28.17
C ILE A 103 -4.19 22.06 28.40
N MET A 104 -5.48 21.77 28.15
CA MET A 104 -6.01 20.41 28.11
C MET A 104 -6.27 20.03 26.64
N PRO A 105 -5.55 19.04 26.09
CA PRO A 105 -5.80 18.58 24.72
C PRO A 105 -7.24 18.06 24.53
N ARG A 106 -7.79 18.22 23.33
CA ARG A 106 -9.16 17.83 23.01
C ARG A 106 -9.28 16.30 22.84
N PRO A 107 -10.42 15.70 23.23
CA PRO A 107 -10.68 14.30 22.96
C PRO A 107 -10.73 14.03 21.45
N VAL A 108 -10.29 12.84 21.04
CA VAL A 108 -10.22 12.45 19.63
C VAL A 108 -11.59 12.55 18.94
N GLU A 109 -12.68 12.22 19.64
CA GLU A 109 -14.04 12.32 19.12
C GLU A 109 -14.45 13.76 18.83
N GLN A 110 -14.05 14.71 19.66
CA GLN A 110 -14.36 16.12 19.48
C GLN A 110 -13.64 16.67 18.24
N VAL A 111 -12.37 16.31 18.08
CA VAL A 111 -11.56 16.69 16.92
C VAL A 111 -12.12 16.09 15.64
N LEU A 112 -12.46 14.80 15.65
CA LEU A 112 -13.05 14.12 14.51
C LEU A 112 -14.42 14.68 14.13
N ALA A 113 -15.20 15.20 15.09
CA ALA A 113 -16.47 15.87 14.82
C ALA A 113 -16.30 17.22 14.09
N LEU A 114 -15.17 17.90 14.28
CA LEU A 114 -14.82 19.14 13.55
C LEU A 114 -14.39 18.86 12.11
N HIS A 115 -13.95 17.63 11.83
CA HIS A 115 -13.52 17.17 10.52
C HIS A 115 -14.34 15.95 10.09
N PRO A 116 -15.62 16.11 9.74
CA PRO A 116 -16.48 14.98 9.41
C PRO A 116 -15.92 14.19 8.23
N SER A 117 -16.05 12.86 8.30
CA SER A 117 -15.54 11.99 7.24
C SER A 117 -16.29 12.20 5.92
N THR A 118 -15.58 11.89 4.84
CA THR A 118 -16.09 11.94 3.48
C THR A 118 -16.17 10.54 2.88
N SER A 119 -16.86 10.41 1.74
CA SER A 119 -16.87 9.17 0.96
C SER A 119 -15.46 8.75 0.51
N ALA A 120 -14.54 9.70 0.36
CA ALA A 120 -13.14 9.44 0.03
C ALA A 120 -12.39 8.75 1.17
N ASP A 121 -12.67 9.13 2.43
CA ASP A 121 -12.06 8.50 3.61
C ASP A 121 -12.48 7.04 3.75
N LEU A 122 -13.76 6.76 3.56
CA LEU A 122 -14.30 5.41 3.57
C LEU A 122 -13.73 4.57 2.42
N ALA A 123 -13.67 5.14 1.21
CA ALA A 123 -13.11 4.46 0.05
C ALA A 123 -11.61 4.13 0.27
N MET A 124 -10.84 5.09 0.79
CA MET A 124 -9.42 4.87 1.09
C MET A 124 -9.22 3.85 2.22
N SER A 125 -10.05 3.86 3.26
CA SER A 125 -10.02 2.86 4.33
C SER A 125 -10.19 1.44 3.78
N ARG A 126 -11.09 1.26 2.80
CA ARG A 126 -11.31 -0.04 2.12
C ARG A 126 -10.19 -0.42 1.16
N LEU A 127 -9.62 0.55 0.44
CA LEU A 127 -8.57 0.31 -0.56
C LEU A 127 -7.19 0.10 0.07
N SER A 128 -6.86 0.82 1.14
CA SER A 128 -5.55 0.79 1.81
C SER A 128 -5.00 -0.62 2.09
N PRO A 129 -5.79 -1.59 2.64
CA PRO A 129 -5.30 -2.95 2.82
C PRO A 129 -5.11 -3.74 1.52
N MET A 130 -5.79 -3.35 0.43
CA MET A 130 -5.71 -4.02 -0.87
C MET A 130 -4.51 -3.56 -1.70
N ILE A 131 -3.99 -2.35 -1.48
CA ILE A 131 -2.80 -1.82 -2.18
C ILE A 131 -1.62 -2.81 -2.21
N PRO A 132 -1.14 -3.37 -1.08
CA PRO A 132 -0.04 -4.34 -1.11
C PRO A 132 -0.40 -5.61 -1.87
N VAL A 133 -1.64 -6.10 -1.76
CA VAL A 133 -2.12 -7.31 -2.45
C VAL A 133 -2.10 -7.10 -3.96
N MET A 134 -2.65 -5.98 -4.43
CA MET A 134 -2.63 -5.58 -5.84
C MET A 134 -1.20 -5.53 -6.40
N ARG A 135 -0.28 -4.95 -5.63
CA ARG A 135 1.14 -4.85 -5.99
C ARG A 135 1.82 -6.21 -6.09
N TRP A 136 1.59 -7.09 -5.11
CA TRP A 136 2.14 -8.46 -5.10
C TRP A 136 1.59 -9.29 -6.26
N LEU A 137 0.28 -9.26 -6.49
CA LEU A 137 -0.35 -9.96 -7.60
C LEU A 137 0.17 -9.46 -8.95
N LEU A 138 0.29 -8.14 -9.11
CA LEU A 138 0.85 -7.56 -10.33
C LEU A 138 2.30 -7.99 -10.55
N ALA A 139 3.15 -7.91 -9.53
CA ALA A 139 4.53 -8.35 -9.63
C ALA A 139 4.64 -9.85 -9.95
N LEU A 140 3.77 -10.68 -9.36
CA LEU A 140 3.73 -12.12 -9.63
C LEU A 140 3.40 -12.40 -11.10
N VAL A 141 2.46 -11.67 -11.70
CA VAL A 141 2.15 -11.80 -13.13
C VAL A 141 3.38 -11.55 -14.00
N TRP A 142 4.13 -10.47 -13.72
CA TRP A 142 5.36 -10.14 -14.46
C TRP A 142 6.48 -11.17 -14.23
N LEU A 143 6.74 -11.53 -12.98
CA LEU A 143 7.77 -12.53 -12.65
C LEU A 143 7.45 -13.90 -13.25
N ALA A 144 6.18 -14.32 -13.20
CA ALA A 144 5.74 -15.56 -13.81
C ALA A 144 5.88 -15.51 -15.34
N GLY A 145 5.50 -14.41 -15.99
CA GLY A 145 5.68 -14.22 -17.43
C GLY A 145 7.12 -14.43 -17.89
N GLY A 146 8.07 -13.77 -17.23
CA GLY A 146 9.48 -13.91 -17.55
C GLY A 146 10.07 -15.28 -17.19
N LEU A 147 9.76 -15.83 -16.00
CA LEU A 147 10.29 -17.13 -15.58
C LEU A 147 9.74 -18.29 -16.42
N VAL A 148 8.45 -18.25 -16.76
CA VAL A 148 7.83 -19.28 -17.61
C VAL A 148 8.44 -19.23 -19.01
N SER A 149 8.67 -18.03 -19.55
CA SER A 149 9.29 -17.84 -20.85
C SER A 149 10.73 -18.38 -20.93
N LEU A 150 11.50 -18.33 -19.83
CA LEU A 150 12.88 -18.82 -19.78
C LEU A 150 13.03 -20.33 -19.55
N GLY A 151 12.07 -21.00 -18.91
CA GLY A 151 12.30 -22.37 -18.45
C GLY A 151 11.09 -23.28 -18.28
N LEU A 152 9.86 -22.79 -18.42
CA LEU A 152 8.64 -23.61 -18.18
C LEU A 152 7.70 -23.68 -19.39
N ALA A 153 7.94 -22.89 -20.42
CA ALA A 153 7.16 -22.95 -21.66
C ALA A 153 7.40 -24.30 -22.37
N PRO A 154 6.34 -24.97 -22.88
CA PRO A 154 6.50 -26.16 -23.69
C PRO A 154 7.42 -25.91 -24.88
N ALA A 155 8.39 -26.80 -25.10
CA ALA A 155 9.34 -26.71 -26.19
C ALA A 155 8.61 -26.48 -27.54
N GLY A 156 9.03 -25.48 -28.30
CA GLY A 156 8.47 -25.14 -29.61
C GLY A 156 7.25 -24.21 -29.63
N SER A 157 6.56 -23.99 -28.50
CA SER A 157 5.39 -23.08 -28.45
C SER A 157 5.77 -21.61 -28.64
N THR A 158 6.85 -21.18 -28.00
CA THR A 158 7.43 -19.84 -28.16
C THR A 158 8.03 -19.66 -29.55
N ASP A 159 8.67 -20.70 -30.09
CA ASP A 159 9.34 -20.66 -31.39
C ASP A 159 8.34 -20.46 -32.53
N ALA A 160 7.15 -21.10 -32.45
CA ALA A 160 6.09 -20.91 -33.43
C ALA A 160 5.57 -19.47 -33.45
N MET A 161 5.46 -18.81 -32.28
CA MET A 161 5.03 -17.41 -32.20
C MET A 161 6.11 -16.47 -32.73
N LEU A 162 7.38 -16.71 -32.39
CA LEU A 162 8.53 -15.92 -32.87
C LEU A 162 8.74 -16.08 -34.39
N ALA A 163 8.46 -17.27 -34.94
CA ALA A 163 8.51 -17.50 -36.39
C ALA A 163 7.49 -16.63 -37.15
N ARG A 164 6.31 -16.37 -36.57
CA ARG A 164 5.32 -15.46 -37.17
C ARG A 164 5.78 -14.00 -37.20
N LEU A 165 6.76 -13.64 -36.36
CA LEU A 165 7.47 -12.35 -36.40
C LEU A 165 8.64 -12.34 -37.39
N GLY A 166 8.86 -13.44 -38.13
CA GLY A 166 10.04 -13.61 -38.98
C GLY A 166 11.33 -13.84 -38.20
N LEU A 167 11.26 -14.14 -36.90
CA LEU A 167 12.42 -14.38 -36.06
C LEU A 167 12.71 -15.88 -36.00
N ALA A 168 13.97 -16.26 -36.22
CA ALA A 168 14.44 -17.63 -36.12
C ALA A 168 15.85 -17.68 -35.53
N GLY A 169 16.25 -18.86 -35.04
CA GLY A 169 17.59 -19.12 -34.54
C GLY A 169 18.01 -18.16 -33.41
N THR A 170 19.17 -17.53 -33.58
CA THR A 170 19.74 -16.62 -32.57
C THR A 170 18.86 -15.39 -32.31
N ALA A 171 18.20 -14.84 -33.34
CA ALA A 171 17.34 -13.67 -33.20
C ALA A 171 16.09 -13.97 -32.35
N ALA A 172 15.47 -15.14 -32.55
CA ALA A 172 14.38 -15.62 -31.71
C ALA A 172 14.81 -15.81 -30.25
N MET A 173 15.98 -16.42 -30.04
CA MET A 173 16.56 -16.60 -28.71
C MET A 173 16.83 -15.26 -28.01
N VAL A 174 17.45 -14.30 -28.70
CA VAL A 174 17.70 -12.96 -28.13
C VAL A 174 16.39 -12.26 -27.78
N ALA A 175 15.39 -12.28 -28.66
CA ALA A 175 14.09 -11.68 -28.41
C ALA A 175 13.41 -12.29 -27.16
N LEU A 176 13.47 -13.62 -27.01
CA LEU A 176 12.94 -14.32 -25.84
C LEU A 176 13.65 -13.88 -24.55
N TRP A 177 14.98 -13.86 -24.55
CA TRP A 177 15.76 -13.44 -23.38
C TRP A 177 15.49 -11.98 -23.00
N VAL A 178 15.47 -11.08 -23.98
CA VAL A 178 15.19 -9.65 -23.75
C VAL A 178 13.78 -9.47 -23.18
N GLY A 179 12.78 -10.11 -23.77
CA GLY A 179 11.40 -10.02 -23.27
C GLY A 179 11.27 -10.57 -21.86
N SER A 180 11.82 -11.76 -21.61
CA SER A 180 11.74 -12.39 -20.29
C SER A 180 12.46 -11.60 -19.20
N LEU A 181 13.62 -11.02 -19.54
CA LEU A 181 14.38 -10.20 -18.60
C LEU A 181 13.68 -8.85 -18.34
N ALA A 182 13.02 -8.28 -19.35
CA ALA A 182 12.19 -7.09 -19.20
C ALA A 182 11.02 -7.36 -18.24
N ASP A 183 10.33 -8.49 -18.38
CA ASP A 183 9.25 -8.91 -17.48
C ASP A 183 9.73 -9.05 -16.04
N ILE A 184 10.85 -9.74 -15.83
CA ILE A 184 11.44 -9.90 -14.50
C ILE A 184 11.84 -8.55 -13.93
N ALA A 185 12.45 -7.67 -14.72
CA ALA A 185 12.86 -6.34 -14.29
C ALA A 185 11.66 -5.49 -13.85
N VAL A 186 10.54 -5.53 -14.60
CA VAL A 186 9.30 -4.85 -14.22
C VAL A 186 8.74 -5.43 -12.91
N GLY A 187 8.64 -6.75 -12.79
CA GLY A 187 8.16 -7.42 -11.58
C GLY A 187 8.99 -7.05 -10.34
N LEU A 188 10.32 -7.08 -10.45
CA LEU A 188 11.23 -6.68 -9.38
C LEU A 188 11.14 -5.18 -9.07
N ALA A 189 11.00 -4.31 -10.07
CA ALA A 189 10.83 -2.88 -9.87
C ALA A 189 9.55 -2.57 -9.06
N ILE A 190 8.45 -3.28 -9.34
CA ILE A 190 7.18 -3.16 -8.61
C ILE A 190 7.34 -3.65 -7.15
N LEU A 191 8.01 -4.78 -6.92
CA LEU A 191 8.28 -5.27 -5.55
C LEU A 191 9.18 -4.31 -4.76
N ALA A 192 10.19 -3.75 -5.42
CA ALA A 192 11.10 -2.77 -4.85
C ALA A 192 10.50 -1.36 -4.71
N ARG A 193 9.22 -1.16 -5.09
CA ARG A 193 8.52 0.14 -5.03
C ARG A 193 9.26 1.23 -5.81
N ARG A 194 9.94 0.86 -6.90
CA ARG A 194 10.68 1.80 -7.74
C ARG A 194 9.69 2.69 -8.48
N ARG A 195 9.90 4.01 -8.38
CA ARG A 195 9.06 5.00 -9.06
C ARG A 195 9.06 4.71 -10.57
N GLY A 196 7.85 4.54 -11.13
CA GLY A 196 7.66 4.23 -12.55
C GLY A 196 7.69 2.73 -12.90
N GLY A 197 7.92 1.81 -11.95
CA GLY A 197 7.92 0.36 -12.23
C GLY A 197 6.58 -0.14 -12.81
N ALA A 198 5.46 0.25 -12.20
CA ALA A 198 4.14 -0.08 -12.72
C ALA A 198 3.87 0.57 -14.09
N LEU A 199 4.38 1.78 -14.34
CA LEU A 199 4.24 2.46 -15.63
C LEU A 199 5.07 1.79 -16.73
N ALA A 200 6.27 1.31 -16.41
CA ALA A 200 7.07 0.49 -17.32
C ALA A 200 6.31 -0.78 -17.72
N GLY A 201 5.61 -1.40 -16.76
CA GLY A 201 4.70 -2.51 -17.04
C GLY A 201 3.56 -2.14 -18.00
N VAL A 202 2.94 -0.97 -17.82
CA VAL A 202 1.92 -0.47 -18.76
C VAL A 202 2.47 -0.38 -20.19
N MET A 203 3.65 0.24 -20.35
CA MET A 203 4.28 0.40 -21.66
C MET A 203 4.65 -0.94 -22.30
N LEU A 204 5.25 -1.84 -21.53
CA LEU A 204 5.67 -3.16 -21.99
C LEU A 204 4.46 -4.02 -22.39
N MET A 205 3.42 -4.05 -21.55
CA MET A 205 2.18 -4.79 -21.83
C MET A 205 1.45 -4.25 -23.05
N GLY A 206 1.43 -2.92 -23.22
CA GLY A 206 0.91 -2.27 -24.43
C GLY A 206 1.67 -2.70 -25.69
N GLY A 207 3.01 -2.76 -25.61
CA GLY A 207 3.86 -3.27 -26.69
C GLY A 207 3.53 -4.72 -27.06
N TYR A 208 3.49 -5.63 -26.08
CA TYR A 208 3.15 -7.04 -26.31
C TYR A 208 1.75 -7.22 -26.88
N THR A 209 0.76 -6.52 -26.33
CA THR A 209 -0.63 -6.61 -26.81
C THR A 209 -0.74 -6.11 -28.25
N THR A 210 -0.02 -5.05 -28.62
CA THR A 210 0.01 -4.52 -29.99
C THR A 210 0.66 -5.52 -30.96
N ILE A 211 1.83 -6.06 -30.59
CA ILE A 211 2.54 -7.06 -31.40
C ILE A 211 1.68 -8.31 -31.61
N LEU A 212 1.11 -8.86 -30.53
CA LEU A 212 0.28 -10.06 -30.60
C LEU A 212 -1.03 -9.81 -31.36
N SER A 213 -1.63 -8.62 -31.25
CA SER A 213 -2.82 -8.29 -32.05
C SER A 213 -2.55 -8.24 -33.55
N ALA A 214 -1.35 -7.81 -33.96
CA ALA A 214 -0.97 -7.76 -35.37
C ALA A 214 -0.58 -9.15 -35.92
N VAL A 215 0.13 -9.94 -35.11
CA VAL A 215 0.72 -11.22 -35.57
C VAL A 215 -0.24 -12.38 -35.36
N ALA A 216 -1.04 -12.36 -34.30
CA ALA A 216 -1.94 -13.42 -33.87
C ALA A 216 -3.31 -12.85 -33.40
N PRO A 217 -4.08 -12.20 -34.30
CA PRO A 217 -5.37 -11.59 -33.95
C PRO A 217 -6.39 -12.60 -33.40
N GLU A 218 -6.28 -13.88 -33.75
CA GLU A 218 -7.13 -14.95 -33.23
C GLU A 218 -7.05 -15.10 -31.70
N LEU A 219 -5.98 -14.61 -31.04
CA LEU A 219 -5.85 -14.60 -29.58
C LEU A 219 -6.90 -13.73 -28.87
N TRP A 220 -7.61 -12.86 -29.59
CA TRP A 220 -8.78 -12.15 -29.07
C TRP A 220 -10.00 -13.06 -28.90
N ALA A 221 -10.12 -14.09 -29.73
CA ALA A 221 -11.21 -15.06 -29.71
C ALA A 221 -10.85 -16.37 -29.00
N ASP A 222 -9.61 -16.51 -28.54
CA ASP A 222 -9.15 -17.68 -27.80
C ASP A 222 -9.94 -17.86 -26.49
N PRO A 223 -10.40 -19.08 -26.17
CA PRO A 223 -11.25 -19.35 -25.00
C PRO A 223 -10.57 -19.02 -23.66
N PHE A 224 -9.24 -19.02 -23.60
CA PHE A 224 -8.49 -18.61 -22.41
C PHE A 224 -8.25 -17.09 -22.34
N GLY A 225 -8.63 -16.35 -23.39
CA GLY A 225 -8.64 -14.89 -23.45
C GLY A 225 -7.33 -14.21 -23.05
N PRO A 226 -6.15 -14.61 -23.58
CA PRO A 226 -4.86 -14.08 -23.16
C PRO A 226 -4.78 -12.54 -23.37
N LEU A 227 -5.23 -12.02 -24.51
CA LEU A 227 -5.22 -10.57 -24.77
C LEU A 227 -6.25 -9.81 -23.92
N VAL A 228 -7.39 -10.42 -23.63
CA VAL A 228 -8.40 -9.84 -22.73
C VAL A 228 -7.86 -9.74 -21.29
N LYS A 229 -7.12 -10.75 -20.83
CA LYS A 229 -6.43 -10.73 -19.53
C LYS A 229 -5.39 -9.62 -19.45
N ASN A 230 -4.70 -9.28 -20.54
CA ASN A 230 -3.77 -8.14 -20.57
C ASN A 230 -4.46 -6.82 -20.22
N LEU A 231 -5.73 -6.61 -20.61
CA LEU A 231 -6.49 -5.41 -20.24
C LEU A 231 -6.70 -5.31 -18.73
N ALA A 232 -6.98 -6.43 -18.06
CA ALA A 232 -7.10 -6.47 -16.60
C ALA A 232 -5.76 -6.16 -15.92
N VAL A 233 -4.64 -6.69 -16.45
CA VAL A 233 -3.29 -6.40 -15.95
C VAL A 233 -2.91 -4.93 -16.17
N LEU A 234 -3.30 -4.34 -17.30
CA LEU A 234 -3.13 -2.91 -17.57
C LEU A 234 -3.90 -2.05 -16.57
N GLY A 235 -5.19 -2.37 -16.33
CA GLY A 235 -6.00 -1.69 -15.33
C GLY A 235 -5.40 -1.80 -13.92
N LEU A 236 -4.92 -2.98 -13.54
CA LEU A 236 -4.22 -3.21 -12.28
C LEU A 236 -2.91 -2.39 -12.19
N SER A 237 -2.15 -2.32 -13.27
CA SER A 237 -0.90 -1.55 -13.35
C SER A 237 -1.16 -0.05 -13.19
N LEU A 238 -2.19 0.49 -13.85
CA LEU A 238 -2.62 1.88 -13.70
C LEU A 238 -3.09 2.17 -12.28
N ALA A 239 -3.86 1.26 -11.67
CA ALA A 239 -4.33 1.42 -10.30
C ALA A 239 -3.15 1.42 -9.30
N VAL A 240 -2.21 0.48 -9.42
CA VAL A 240 -1.00 0.45 -8.59
C VAL A 240 -0.18 1.73 -8.78
N HIS A 241 0.03 2.18 -10.02
CA HIS A 241 0.74 3.42 -10.32
C HIS A 241 0.09 4.64 -9.66
N ALA A 242 -1.23 4.79 -9.78
CA ALA A 242 -1.97 5.89 -9.20
C ALA A 242 -1.93 5.90 -7.66
N LEU A 243 -1.93 4.71 -7.03
CA LEU A 243 -1.88 4.56 -5.58
C LEU A 243 -0.47 4.79 -5.01
N GLU A 244 0.58 4.48 -5.77
CA GLU A 244 1.97 4.75 -5.36
C GLU A 244 2.33 6.24 -5.44
N MET A 245 1.81 6.97 -6.43
CA MET A 245 2.03 8.42 -6.58
C MET A 245 1.52 9.25 -5.40
N ARG A 246 0.59 8.72 -4.59
CA ARG A 246 0.04 9.39 -3.40
C ARG A 246 0.89 9.27 -2.14
N ARG A 247 1.91 8.41 -2.12
CA ARG A 247 2.80 8.21 -0.97
C ARG A 247 4.12 8.99 -1.09
N GLY A 248 4.14 10.04 -1.92
CA GLY A 248 5.27 10.95 -2.11
C GLY A 248 5.21 12.15 -1.19
#